data_AF-A0A524CK82-F1
#
_entry.id   AF-A0A524CK82-F1
#
_cell.length_a   1.000
_cell.length_b   1.000
_cell.length_c   1.000
_cell.angle_alpha   90.00
_cell.angle_beta   90.00
_cell.angle_gamma   90.00
#
_symmetry.space_group_name_H-M   'P 1'
#
loop_
_entity.id
_entity.type
_entity.pdbx_description
1 polymer ?
#
loop_
_entity_poly.entity_id
_entity_poly.type
_entity_poly.pdbx_seq_one_letter_code
_entity_poly.pdbx_strand_id
1 'polypeptide(L)'
;MLDIILIQDNDTGLDLLEYRQENTTVKIEHTDIFSGFMTAIQNISEQLDIGWVALISTQGTKGHNCIIVKSYPINIIMLVDQGDPIEHWKEAGNLIAKEFLEMFGKDFDPHIISQFKKFTPIIKEFCLNDNYCD
;
A
#
# COMPACT_ATOMS: atom_id res chain seq x y z
N MET A 1 -13.42 -3.26 -4.86
CA MET A 1 -12.32 -4.09 -5.38
C MET A 1 -10.97 -3.47 -5.03
N LEU A 2 -9.97 -4.30 -4.75
CA LEU A 2 -8.58 -3.88 -4.63
C LEU A 2 -7.96 -3.62 -6.00
N ASP A 3 -7.27 -2.50 -6.15
CA ASP A 3 -6.51 -2.18 -7.36
C ASP A 3 -5.01 -2.40 -7.17
N ILE A 4 -4.46 -1.77 -6.12
CA ILE A 4 -3.02 -1.67 -5.88
C ILE A 4 -2.72 -1.94 -4.40
N ILE A 5 -1.67 -2.72 -4.15
CA ILE A 5 -0.95 -2.73 -2.86
C ILE A 5 0.45 -2.18 -3.12
N LEU A 6 0.84 -1.19 -2.34
CA LEU A 6 2.17 -0.63 -2.32
C LEU A 6 2.76 -0.80 -0.93
N ILE A 7 3.95 -1.40 -0.86
CA ILE A 7 4.77 -1.49 0.35
C ILE A 7 5.86 -0.46 0.22
N GLN A 8 5.87 0.51 1.12
CA GLN A 8 6.77 1.65 1.08
C GLN A 8 7.64 1.67 2.35
N ASP A 9 8.91 2.01 2.20
CA ASP A 9 9.80 2.28 3.31
C ASP A 9 9.46 3.62 3.97
N ASN A 10 9.34 3.64 5.30
CA ASN A 10 8.89 4.83 6.03
C ASN A 10 9.89 5.98 5.99
N ASP A 11 11.18 5.66 6.02
CA ASP A 11 12.23 6.64 6.23
C ASP A 11 12.65 7.28 4.90
N THR A 12 12.67 6.49 3.82
CA THR A 12 13.07 6.94 2.48
C THR A 12 11.90 7.27 1.56
N GLY A 13 10.70 6.75 1.84
CA GLY A 13 9.56 6.81 0.93
C GLY A 13 9.75 5.95 -0.33
N LEU A 14 10.75 5.06 -0.35
CA LEU A 14 10.99 4.16 -1.48
C LEU A 14 9.94 3.05 -1.54
N ASP A 15 9.48 2.78 -2.75
CA ASP A 15 8.60 1.65 -3.03
C ASP A 15 9.39 0.35 -3.00
N LEU A 16 9.17 -0.44 -1.96
CA LEU A 16 9.81 -1.74 -1.77
C LEU A 16 9.16 -2.80 -2.66
N LEU A 17 7.83 -2.73 -2.80
CA LEU A 17 7.06 -3.65 -3.61
C LEU A 17 5.75 -3.00 -4.05
N GLU A 18 5.41 -3.18 -5.32
CA GLU A 18 4.09 -2.87 -5.86
C GLU A 18 3.44 -4.15 -6.37
N TYR A 19 2.19 -4.37 -5.99
CA TYR A 19 1.33 -5.41 -6.53
C TYR A 19 0.07 -4.77 -7.11
N ARG A 20 -0.32 -5.22 -8.31
CA ARG A 20 -1.50 -4.77 -9.02
C ARG A 20 -2.39 -5.96 -9.34
N GLN A 21 -3.70 -5.78 -9.15
CA GLN A 21 -4.67 -6.74 -9.68
C GLN A 21 -4.69 -6.72 -11.21
N GLU A 22 -4.98 -7.87 -11.84
CA GLU A 22 -5.05 -7.98 -13.30
C GLU A 22 -6.12 -7.05 -13.89
N ASN A 23 -7.19 -6.83 -13.13
CA ASN A 23 -8.34 -6.01 -13.52
C ASN A 23 -8.23 -4.54 -13.09
N THR A 24 -7.06 -4.09 -12.63
CA THR A 24 -6.93 -2.73 -12.10
C THR A 24 -7.26 -1.65 -13.13
N THR A 25 -8.04 -0.64 -12.71
CA THR A 25 -8.39 0.49 -13.59
C THR A 25 -7.29 1.55 -13.68
N VAL A 26 -6.33 1.51 -12.76
CA VAL A 26 -5.19 2.44 -12.70
C VAL A 26 -4.09 1.94 -13.61
N LYS A 27 -3.68 2.78 -14.56
CA LYS A 27 -2.59 2.44 -15.49
C LYS A 27 -1.23 2.44 -14.80
N ILE A 28 -0.34 1.55 -15.26
CA ILE A 28 1.03 1.41 -14.74
C ILE A 28 1.88 2.68 -14.89
N GLU A 29 1.60 3.49 -15.92
CA GLU A 29 2.25 4.79 -16.16
C GLU A 29 1.96 5.84 -15.07
N HIS A 30 1.08 5.54 -14.13
CA HIS A 30 0.73 6.41 -13.00
C HIS A 30 1.30 5.94 -11.66
N THR A 31 2.04 4.81 -11.59
CA THR A 31 2.69 4.36 -10.35
C THR A 31 3.57 5.44 -9.76
N ASP A 32 4.55 5.92 -10.53
CA ASP A 32 5.54 6.88 -10.04
C ASP A 32 4.88 8.17 -9.52
N ILE A 33 3.79 8.58 -10.17
CA ILE A 33 2.98 9.74 -9.76
C ILE A 33 2.27 9.44 -8.44
N PHE A 34 1.67 8.27 -8.31
CA PHE A 34 0.96 7.85 -7.10
C PHE A 34 1.90 7.74 -5.90
N SER A 35 3.04 7.08 -6.07
CA SER A 35 4.05 6.93 -5.01
C SER A 35 4.65 8.28 -4.60
N GLY A 36 5.00 9.13 -5.57
CA GLY A 36 5.47 10.48 -5.29
C GLY A 36 4.42 11.34 -4.55
N PHE A 37 3.14 11.21 -4.93
CA PHE A 37 2.03 11.85 -4.22
C PHE A 37 1.91 11.37 -2.78
N MET A 38 2.04 10.06 -2.54
CA MET A 38 1.96 9.46 -1.21
C MET A 38 3.11 9.93 -0.30
N THR A 39 4.33 9.94 -0.81
CA THR A 39 5.49 10.46 -0.07
C THR A 39 5.31 11.94 0.26
N ALA A 40 4.83 12.75 -0.70
CA ALA A 40 4.62 14.18 -0.49
C ALA A 40 3.58 14.46 0.61
N ILE A 41 2.42 13.78 0.58
CA ILE A 41 1.36 14.04 1.56
C ILE A 41 1.73 13.57 2.97
N GLN A 42 2.48 12.48 3.08
CA GLN A 42 3.02 11.99 4.35
C GLN A 42 4.03 12.98 4.93
N ASN A 43 4.98 13.45 4.12
CA ASN A 43 5.99 14.45 4.54
C ASN A 43 5.34 15.77 4.99
N ILE A 44 4.33 16.25 4.26
CA ILE A 44 3.59 17.47 4.64
C ILE A 44 2.92 17.28 6.00
N SER A 45 2.31 16.12 6.24
CA SER A 45 1.60 15.85 7.49
C SER A 45 2.54 15.84 8.69
N GLU A 46 3.74 15.28 8.52
CA GLU A 46 4.79 15.29 9.54
C GLU A 46 5.33 16.70 9.80
N GLN A 47 5.61 17.47 8.74
CA GLN A 47 6.09 18.86 8.87
C GLN A 47 5.08 19.78 9.56
N LEU A 48 3.79 19.54 9.36
CA LEU A 48 2.71 20.29 10.01
C LEU A 48 2.42 19.80 11.44
N ASP A 49 3.01 18.69 11.88
CA ASP A 49 2.74 18.04 13.18
C ASP A 49 1.24 17.77 13.42
N ILE A 50 0.55 17.29 12.39
CA ILE A 50 -0.90 16.99 12.42
C ILE A 50 -1.20 15.49 12.50
N GLY A 51 -0.18 14.70 12.85
CA GLY A 51 -0.23 13.24 12.81
C GLY A 51 0.10 12.69 11.42
N TRP A 52 -0.53 11.58 11.04
CA TRP A 52 -0.22 10.85 9.82
C TRP A 52 -1.48 10.60 8.98
N VAL A 53 -1.30 10.55 7.67
CA VAL A 53 -2.40 10.25 6.74
C VAL A 53 -2.74 8.76 6.84
N ALA A 54 -3.96 8.45 7.27
CA ALA A 54 -4.46 7.08 7.35
C ALA A 54 -5.40 6.69 6.21
N LEU A 55 -6.03 7.69 5.58
CA LEU A 55 -7.04 7.51 4.55
C LEU A 55 -7.08 8.75 3.65
N ILE A 56 -7.10 8.52 2.34
CA ILE A 56 -7.41 9.55 1.33
C ILE A 56 -8.56 9.01 0.50
N SER A 57 -9.69 9.71 0.50
CA SER A 57 -10.86 9.33 -0.28
C SER A 57 -11.07 10.30 -1.43
N THR A 58 -11.26 9.76 -2.63
CA THR A 58 -11.67 10.50 -3.83
C THR A 58 -13.12 10.16 -4.17
N GLN A 59 -13.81 11.09 -4.83
CA GLN A 59 -15.22 10.94 -5.20
C GLN A 59 -15.41 11.03 -6.72
N GLY A 60 -16.45 10.37 -7.23
CA GLY A 60 -16.85 10.40 -8.65
C GLY A 60 -16.99 9.01 -9.24
N THR A 61 -17.14 8.92 -10.56
CA THR A 61 -17.27 7.63 -11.28
C THR A 61 -16.02 6.74 -11.18
N LYS A 62 -14.89 7.32 -10.77
CA LYS A 62 -13.62 6.65 -10.49
C LYS A 62 -13.15 6.94 -9.07
N GLY A 63 -14.08 7.06 -8.12
CA GLY A 63 -13.74 7.28 -6.71
C GLY A 63 -13.06 6.05 -6.12
N HIS A 64 -12.01 6.29 -5.34
CA HIS A 64 -11.24 5.28 -4.63
C HIS A 64 -10.92 5.74 -3.21
N ASN A 65 -10.73 4.78 -2.31
CA ASN A 65 -10.12 4.97 -1.01
C ASN A 65 -8.66 4.49 -1.07
N CYS A 66 -7.73 5.36 -0.72
CA CYS A 66 -6.35 5.02 -0.44
C CYS A 66 -6.18 4.85 1.07
N ILE A 67 -5.98 3.62 1.52
CA ILE A 67 -5.87 3.24 2.92
C ILE A 67 -4.39 3.04 3.24
N ILE A 68 -3.91 3.65 4.32
CA ILE A 68 -2.50 3.62 4.72
C ILE A 68 -2.42 2.98 6.10
N VAL A 69 -1.67 1.90 6.21
CA VAL A 69 -1.38 1.19 7.45
C VAL A 69 0.10 1.36 7.77
N LYS A 70 0.41 2.11 8.82
CA LYS A 70 1.79 2.29 9.30
C LYS A 70 2.24 1.10 10.14
N SER A 71 3.37 0.48 9.80
CA SER A 71 4.00 -0.58 10.57
C SER A 71 5.52 -0.54 10.42
N TYR A 72 6.20 0.18 11.33
CA TYR A 72 7.65 0.43 11.21
C TYR A 72 8.48 -0.84 10.96
N PRO A 73 9.39 -0.84 9.96
CA PRO A 73 9.83 0.29 9.13
C PRO A 73 9.05 0.55 7.83
N ILE A 74 7.87 -0.06 7.62
CA ILE A 74 7.11 0.05 6.36
C ILE A 74 5.74 0.71 6.53
N ASN A 75 5.19 1.14 5.40
CA ASN A 75 3.80 1.49 5.20
C ASN A 75 3.19 0.50 4.21
N ILE A 76 1.98 0.01 4.51
CA ILE A 76 1.14 -0.69 3.53
C ILE A 76 0.11 0.31 3.03
N ILE A 77 0.14 0.58 1.73
CA ILE A 77 -0.75 1.51 1.05
C ILE A 77 -1.61 0.70 0.09
N MET A 78 -2.93 0.78 0.25
CA MET A 78 -3.88 0.03 -0.55
C MET A 78 -4.82 0.99 -1.26
N LEU A 79 -4.98 0.82 -2.56
CA LEU A 79 -5.99 1.53 -3.34
C LEU A 79 -7.16 0.59 -3.59
N VAL A 80 -8.34 0.97 -3.12
CA VAL A 80 -9.57 0.17 -3.20
C VAL A 80 -10.72 1.04 -3.68
N ASP A 81 -11.76 0.43 -4.22
CA ASP A 81 -12.97 1.16 -4.65
C ASP A 81 -13.59 1.98 -3.51
N GLN A 82 -14.23 3.09 -3.85
CA GLN A 82 -14.87 3.98 -2.88
C GLN A 82 -15.90 3.25 -1.99
N GLY A 83 -16.58 2.23 -2.50
CA GLY A 83 -17.63 1.49 -1.79
C GLY A 83 -17.13 0.40 -0.85
N ASP A 84 -15.83 0.08 -0.87
CA ASP A 84 -15.30 -1.05 -0.12
C ASP A 84 -15.24 -0.78 1.40
N PRO A 85 -15.39 -1.82 2.24
CA PRO A 85 -15.30 -1.66 3.69
C PRO A 85 -13.88 -1.29 4.13
N ILE A 86 -13.71 -0.06 4.62
CA ILE A 86 -12.39 0.46 5.04
C ILE A 86 -11.76 -0.36 6.17
N GLU A 87 -12.55 -0.77 7.17
CA GLU A 87 -12.02 -1.52 8.32
C GLU A 87 -11.51 -2.91 7.91
N HIS A 88 -12.20 -3.60 7.00
CA HIS A 88 -11.73 -4.86 6.41
C HIS A 88 -10.33 -4.69 5.79
N TRP A 89 -10.16 -3.66 4.96
CA TRP A 89 -8.88 -3.40 4.31
C TRP A 89 -7.79 -2.96 5.28
N LYS A 90 -8.12 -2.21 6.34
CA LYS A 90 -7.15 -1.91 7.40
C LYS A 90 -6.66 -3.19 8.09
N GLU A 91 -7.55 -4.12 8.40
CA GLU A 91 -7.17 -5.42 8.98
C GLU A 91 -6.28 -6.21 8.03
N ALA A 92 -6.63 -6.28 6.75
CA ALA A 92 -5.82 -6.91 5.72
C ALA A 92 -4.42 -6.26 5.61
N GLY A 93 -4.33 -4.93 5.61
CA GLY A 93 -3.06 -4.21 5.59
C GLY A 93 -2.18 -4.51 6.81
N ASN A 94 -2.76 -4.68 7.99
CA ASN A 94 -2.02 -5.09 9.18
C ASN A 94 -1.46 -6.52 9.05
N LEU A 95 -2.23 -7.46 8.48
CA LEU A 95 -1.76 -8.82 8.22
C LEU A 95 -0.64 -8.84 7.20
N ILE A 96 -0.78 -8.11 6.09
CA ILE A 96 0.26 -7.97 5.06
C ILE A 96 1.54 -7.40 5.66
N ALA A 97 1.44 -6.35 6.48
CA ALA A 97 2.57 -5.75 7.15
C ALA A 97 3.30 -6.75 8.06
N LYS A 98 2.54 -7.51 8.85
CA LYS A 98 3.06 -8.53 9.74
C LYS A 98 3.84 -9.60 8.96
N GLU A 99 3.24 -10.19 7.93
CA GLU A 99 3.88 -11.24 7.10
C GLU A 99 5.13 -10.73 6.38
N PHE A 100 5.11 -9.49 5.89
CA PHE A 100 6.29 -8.88 5.27
C PHE A 100 7.44 -8.76 6.26
N LEU A 101 7.17 -8.27 7.48
CA LEU A 101 8.19 -8.10 8.52
C LEU A 101 8.65 -9.44 9.12
N GLU A 102 7.81 -10.47 9.12
CA GLU A 102 8.23 -11.84 9.46
C GLU A 102 9.20 -12.42 8.42
N MET A 103 9.00 -12.10 7.13
CA MET A 103 9.86 -12.59 6.04
C MET A 103 11.20 -11.85 5.94
N PHE A 104 11.20 -10.51 6.03
CA PHE A 104 12.39 -9.69 5.76
C PHE A 104 13.01 -9.07 7.02
N GLY A 105 12.34 -9.15 8.16
CA GLY A 105 12.75 -8.46 9.38
C GLY A 105 12.51 -6.95 9.32
N LYS A 106 13.15 -6.22 10.24
CA LYS A 106 13.07 -4.75 10.34
C LYS A 106 14.35 -4.01 9.92
N ASP A 107 15.45 -4.75 9.73
CA ASP A 107 16.78 -4.18 9.46
C ASP A 107 17.25 -4.52 8.04
N PHE A 108 16.38 -4.35 7.05
CA PHE A 108 16.71 -4.57 5.63
C PHE A 108 17.22 -3.28 4.96
N ASP A 109 18.00 -3.42 3.88
CA ASP A 109 18.36 -2.29 3.03
C ASP A 109 17.23 -2.01 2.02
N PRO A 110 16.55 -0.86 2.08
CA PRO A 110 15.43 -0.54 1.17
C PRO A 110 15.87 -0.37 -0.29
N HIS A 111 17.18 -0.18 -0.55
CA HIS A 111 17.69 -0.01 -1.92
C HIS A 111 17.84 -1.33 -2.68
N ILE A 112 17.81 -2.48 -1.99
CA ILE A 112 17.86 -3.81 -2.61
C ILE A 112 16.44 -4.27 -2.96
N ILE A 113 15.73 -3.48 -3.77
CA ILE A 113 14.30 -3.66 -4.10
C ILE A 113 14.00 -5.06 -4.64
N SER A 114 14.94 -5.66 -5.38
CA SER A 114 14.77 -6.98 -5.98
C SER A 114 14.50 -8.10 -4.97
N GLN A 115 14.90 -7.95 -3.70
CA GLN A 115 14.67 -8.97 -2.67
C GLN A 115 13.19 -9.12 -2.32
N PHE A 116 12.42 -8.03 -2.39
CA PHE A 116 11.03 -8.00 -1.94
C PHE A 116 10.05 -8.62 -2.95
N LYS A 117 10.48 -8.84 -4.20
CA LYS A 117 9.70 -9.59 -5.21
C LYS A 117 9.32 -11.00 -4.76
N LYS A 118 10.06 -11.59 -3.81
CA LYS A 118 9.73 -12.89 -3.23
C LYS A 118 8.42 -12.90 -2.43
N PHE A 119 7.91 -11.72 -2.06
CA PHE A 119 6.67 -11.56 -1.32
C PHE A 119 5.43 -11.51 -2.22
N THR A 120 5.58 -11.28 -3.54
CA THR A 120 4.46 -11.24 -4.48
C THR A 120 3.55 -12.48 -4.44
N PRO A 121 4.05 -13.72 -4.33
CA PRO A 121 3.19 -14.90 -4.19
C PRO A 121 2.30 -14.87 -2.94
N ILE A 122 2.81 -14.34 -1.82
CA ILE A 122 2.05 -14.22 -0.56
C ILE A 122 0.93 -13.20 -0.73
N ILE A 123 1.21 -12.04 -1.33
CA ILE A 123 0.17 -11.05 -1.63
C ILE A 123 -0.92 -11.65 -2.52
N LYS A 124 -0.54 -12.42 -3.55
CA LYS A 124 -1.51 -13.11 -4.41
C LYS A 124 -2.39 -14.08 -3.63
N GLU A 125 -1.84 -14.83 -2.69
CA GLU A 125 -2.61 -15.74 -1.83
C GLU A 125 -3.58 -14.99 -0.91
N PHE A 126 -3.16 -13.86 -0.33
CA PHE A 126 -4.07 -12.97 0.40
C PHE A 126 -5.24 -12.54 -0.48
N CYS A 127 -4.96 -12.15 -1.72
CA CYS A 127 -5.99 -11.70 -2.65
C CYS A 127 -6.94 -12.84 -3.04
N LEU A 128 -6.44 -14.04 -3.34
CA LEU A 128 -7.28 -15.18 -3.75
C LEU A 128 -8.23 -15.66 -2.64
N ASN A 129 -7.87 -15.48 -1.38
CA ASN A 129 -8.69 -15.87 -0.24
C ASN A 129 -9.69 -14.79 0.18
N ASP A 130 -9.59 -13.59 -0.37
CA ASP A 130 -10.41 -12.46 0.00
C ASP A 130 -11.43 -12.15 -1.10
N ASN A 131 -12.72 -12.19 -0.78
CA ASN A 131 -13.83 -12.01 -1.74
C ASN A 131 -13.88 -10.60 -2.39
N TYR A 132 -12.88 -9.77 -2.16
CA TYR A 132 -12.77 -8.39 -2.63
C TYR A 132 -11.63 -8.19 -3.65
N CYS A 133 -10.91 -9.26 -4.00
CA CYS A 133 -10.01 -9.30 -5.13
C CYS A 133 -10.67 -10.11 -6.25
N ASP A 134 -10.91 -9.47 -7.40
CA ASP A 134 -11.50 -10.11 -8.58
C ASP A 134 -10.45 -10.70 -9.51
#